data_AF-A0A6B2LT75-F1
#
_entry.id   AF-A0A6B2LT75-F1
#
_cell.length_a   1.000
_cell.length_b   1.000
_cell.length_c   1.000
_cell.angle_alpha   90.00
_cell.angle_beta   90.00
_cell.angle_gamma   90.00
#
_symmetry.space_group_name_H-M   'P 1'
#
loop_
_entity.id
_entity.type
_entity.pdbx_description
1 polymer ?
#
loop_
_entity_poly.entity_id
_entity_poly.type
_entity_poly.pdbx_seq_one_letter_code
_entity_poly.pdbx_strand_id
1 'polypeptide(L)'
;MVIGQLTEVFIKLFTRQMLKALVFLEQMSIVHRDFKSANLLIRVEEEAGTEGTISIKLADFGLAVAVSGTRSGRSVCGSRFWMSPEMLRNEGYGCKVRGLIQER
;
A
#
# COMPACT_ATOMS: atom_id res chain seq x y z
N MET A 1 -17.16 24.39 -2.31
CA MET A 1 -16.64 23.04 -1.98
C MET A 1 -15.37 23.24 -1.18
N VAL A 2 -15.44 23.16 0.15
CA VAL A 2 -14.23 23.25 0.99
C VAL A 2 -13.56 21.90 0.90
N ILE A 3 -12.46 21.82 0.15
CA ILE A 3 -11.57 20.66 0.22
C ILE A 3 -10.94 20.75 1.61
N GLY A 4 -11.33 19.84 2.52
CA GLY A 4 -10.74 19.77 3.85
C GLY A 4 -9.22 19.69 3.75
N GLN A 5 -8.50 20.46 4.56
CA GLN A 5 -7.05 20.53 4.49
C GLN A 5 -6.44 19.18 4.90
N LEU A 6 -5.75 18.53 3.96
CA LEU A 6 -4.84 17.42 4.28
C LEU A 6 -3.59 18.02 4.93
N THR A 7 -3.60 18.13 6.26
CA THR A 7 -2.46 18.67 7.01
C THR A 7 -1.32 17.66 7.10
N GLU A 8 -0.12 18.14 7.43
CA GLU A 8 1.05 17.28 7.67
C GLU A 8 0.77 16.21 8.74
N VAL A 9 -0.08 16.54 9.73
CA VAL A 9 -0.51 15.60 10.77
C VAL A 9 -1.25 14.40 10.17
N PHE A 10 -2.20 14.65 9.25
CA PHE A 10 -2.91 13.59 8.56
C PHE A 10 -2.00 12.79 7.64
N ILE A 11 -1.09 13.46 6.92
CA ILE A 11 -0.10 12.78 6.05
C ILE A 11 0.76 11.83 6.88
N LYS A 12 1.30 12.28 8.02
CA LYS A 12 2.08 11.44 8.94
C LYS A 12 1.26 10.26 9.47
N LEU A 13 0.00 10.51 9.86
CA LEU A 13 -0.91 9.49 10.35
C LEU A 13 -1.16 8.40 9.30
N PHE A 14 -1.51 8.78 8.07
CA PHE A 14 -1.79 7.84 6.98
C PHE A 14 -0.53 7.09 6.55
N THR A 15 0.60 7.79 6.38
CA THR A 15 1.87 7.17 5.99
C THR A 15 2.29 6.10 7.00
N ARG A 16 2.16 6.38 8.30
CA ARG A 16 2.48 5.41 9.35
C ARG A 16 1.61 4.15 9.24
N GLN A 17 0.32 4.29 8.97
CA GLN A 17 -0.58 3.14 8.82
C GLN A 17 -0.31 2.36 7.52
N MET A 18 0.03 3.04 6.43
CA MET A 18 0.43 2.42 5.16
C MET A 18 1.67 1.55 5.35
N LEU A 19 2.70 2.09 6.04
CA LEU A 19 3.92 1.35 6.33
C LEU A 19 3.65 0.13 7.21
N LYS A 20 2.77 0.24 8.22
CA LYS A 20 2.35 -0.90 9.03
C LYS A 20 1.68 -1.99 8.19
N ALA A 21 0.83 -1.62 7.23
CA ALA A 21 0.22 -2.57 6.32
C ALA A 21 1.28 -3.28 5.44
N LEU A 22 2.26 -2.54 4.92
CA LEU A 22 3.36 -3.12 4.12
C LEU A 22 4.20 -4.12 4.94
N VAL A 23 4.57 -3.77 6.17
CA VAL A 23 5.30 -4.68 7.07
C VAL A 23 4.50 -5.95 7.35
N PHE A 24 3.19 -5.82 7.58
CA PHE A 24 2.32 -6.97 7.78
C PHE A 24 2.27 -7.89 6.56
N LEU A 25 2.15 -7.32 5.36
CA LEU A 25 2.18 -8.10 4.11
C LEU A 25 3.51 -8.85 3.93
N GLU A 26 4.63 -8.18 4.23
CA GLU A 26 5.96 -8.80 4.19
C GLU A 26 6.06 -9.98 5.16
N GLN A 27 5.60 -9.83 6.40
CA GLN A 27 5.58 -10.90 7.40
C GLN A 27 4.74 -12.11 6.95
N MET A 28 3.63 -11.86 6.25
CA MET A 28 2.78 -12.89 5.68
C MET A 28 3.32 -13.47 4.36
N SER A 29 4.46 -12.96 3.87
CA SER A 29 5.00 -13.30 2.54
C SER A 29 4.00 -13.05 1.41
N ILE A 30 3.21 -11.98 1.50
CA ILE A 30 2.21 -11.57 0.51
C ILE A 30 2.69 -10.33 -0.24
N VAL A 31 2.63 -10.35 -1.56
CA VAL A 31 2.82 -9.16 -2.40
C VAL A 31 1.46 -8.71 -2.91
N HIS A 32 1.04 -7.49 -2.57
CA HIS A 32 -0.27 -6.95 -2.98
C HIS A 32 -0.37 -6.69 -4.50
N ARG A 33 0.74 -6.26 -5.13
CA ARG A 33 0.88 -5.92 -6.57
C ARG A 33 0.00 -4.78 -7.10
N ASP A 34 -0.95 -4.27 -6.33
CA ASP A 34 -1.74 -3.07 -6.68
C ASP A 34 -1.91 -2.12 -5.48
N PHE A 35 -0.80 -1.80 -4.82
CA PHE A 35 -0.79 -0.90 -3.67
C PHE A 35 -0.90 0.55 -4.15
N LYS A 36 -2.06 1.18 -3.96
CA LYS A 36 -2.37 2.54 -4.44
C LYS A 36 -3.42 3.21 -3.56
N SER A 37 -3.53 4.54 -3.65
CA SER A 37 -4.51 5.32 -2.87
C SER A 37 -5.96 4.90 -3.09
N ALA A 38 -6.33 4.49 -4.32
CA ALA A 38 -7.67 3.99 -4.62
C ALA A 38 -8.04 2.68 -3.89
N ASN A 39 -7.04 1.93 -3.39
CA ASN A 39 -7.23 0.70 -2.63
C ASN A 39 -7.07 0.92 -1.12
N LEU A 40 -6.92 2.17 -0.66
CA LEU A 40 -6.88 2.53 0.76
C LEU A 40 -8.25 3.05 1.18
N LEU A 41 -8.97 2.25 1.95
CA LEU A 41 -10.26 2.63 2.51
C LEU A 41 -10.05 3.38 3.83
N ILE A 42 -10.78 4.47 4.04
CA ILE A 42 -10.75 5.24 5.28
C ILE A 42 -11.90 4.77 6.16
N ARG A 43 -11.60 4.44 7.42
CA ARG A 43 -12.59 4.20 8.46
C ARG A 43 -12.52 5.33 9.47
N VAL A 44 -13.66 5.97 9.72
CA VAL A 44 -13.84 6.96 10.78
C VAL A 44 -14.68 6.31 11.87
N GLU A 45 -14.18 6.33 13.10
CA GLU A 45 -14.85 5.81 14.27
C GLU A 45 -15.15 6.97 15.20
N GLU A 46 -16.43 7.29 15.36
CA GLU A 46 -16.89 8.31 16.29
C GLU A 46 -17.47 7.61 17.51
N GLU A 47 -16.86 7.81 18.67
CA GLU A 47 -17.44 7.43 19.95
C GLU A 47 -18.01 8.68 20.62
N ALA A 48 -19.19 8.55 21.24
CA ALA A 48 -19.87 9.67 21.87
C ALA A 48 -18.99 10.29 22.98
N GLY A 49 -18.55 11.53 22.77
CA GLY A 49 -17.73 12.27 23.73
C GLY A 49 -16.21 12.15 23.53
N THR A 50 -15.73 11.54 22.44
CA THR A 50 -14.30 11.50 22.10
C THR A 50 -14.00 12.12 20.74
N GLU A 51 -12.74 12.50 20.51
CA GLU A 51 -12.29 12.83 19.15
C GLU A 51 -12.31 11.56 18.29
N GLY A 52 -13.00 11.63 17.14
CA GLY A 52 -13.12 10.49 16.24
C GLY A 52 -11.76 9.95 15.78
N THR A 53 -11.61 8.63 15.76
CA THR A 53 -10.38 7.98 15.30
C THR A 53 -10.47 7.68 13.81
N ILE A 54 -9.41 8.04 13.05
CA ILE A 54 -9.31 7.76 11.62
C ILE A 54 -8.27 6.68 11.38
N SER A 55 -8.70 5.56 10.80
CA SER A 55 -7.83 4.48 10.36
C SER A 55 -7.94 4.21 8.86
N ILE A 56 -6.89 3.61 8.28
CA ILE A 56 -6.91 3.14 6.89
C ILE A 56 -6.86 1.61 6.83
N LYS A 57 -7.54 1.05 5.84
CA LYS A 57 -7.52 -0.39 5.54
C LYS A 57 -7.18 -0.60 4.08
N LEU A 58 -6.21 -1.49 3.83
CA LEU A 58 -5.87 -1.90 2.47
C LEU A 58 -6.93 -2.88 1.96
N ALA A 59 -7.40 -2.65 0.74
CA ALA A 59 -8.41 -3.46 0.06
C ALA A 59 -7.90 -3.92 -1.31
N ASP A 60 -8.72 -4.73 -1.99
CA ASP A 60 -8.47 -5.25 -3.34
C ASP A 60 -7.19 -6.10 -3.49
N PHE A 61 -7.27 -7.30 -2.91
CA PHE A 61 -6.24 -8.33 -3.04
C PHE A 61 -6.42 -9.18 -4.32
N GLY A 62 -7.20 -8.73 -5.30
CA GLY A 62 -7.45 -9.51 -6.54
C GLY A 62 -6.18 -9.78 -7.35
N LEU A 63 -5.17 -8.93 -7.18
CA LEU A 63 -3.84 -9.12 -7.72
C LEU A 63 -2.84 -9.60 -6.68
N ALA A 64 -3.18 -9.91 -5.43
CA ALA A 64 -2.19 -10.32 -4.45
C ALA A 64 -1.66 -11.74 -4.73
N VAL A 65 -0.40 -12.02 -4.34
CA VAL A 65 0.21 -13.36 -4.41
C VAL A 65 0.99 -13.68 -3.15
N ALA A 66 0.86 -14.93 -2.68
CA ALA A 66 1.76 -15.47 -1.67
C ALA A 66 3.08 -15.91 -2.33
N VAL A 67 4.19 -15.39 -1.84
CA VAL A 67 5.54 -15.68 -2.30
C VAL A 67 6.14 -16.72 -1.36
N SER A 68 6.00 -18.00 -1.69
CA SER A 68 6.66 -19.08 -0.94
C SER A 68 8.04 -19.37 -1.56
N GLY A 69 9.10 -19.24 -0.76
CA GLY A 69 10.49 -19.52 -1.16
C GLY A 69 11.12 -18.47 -2.08
N THR A 70 11.97 -18.90 -3.02
CA THR A 70 12.70 -18.03 -3.97
C THR A 70 11.89 -17.61 -5.20
N ARG A 71 10.61 -18.01 -5.30
CA ARG A 71 9.79 -17.75 -6.48
C ARG A 71 9.32 -16.31 -6.51
N SER A 72 10.13 -15.45 -7.10
CA SER A 72 9.72 -14.10 -7.45
C SER A 72 8.52 -14.13 -8.39
N GLY A 73 7.52 -13.26 -8.14
CA GLY A 73 6.49 -12.98 -9.13
C GLY A 73 7.15 -12.46 -10.40
N ARG A 74 6.69 -12.92 -11.57
CA ARG A 74 7.21 -12.51 -12.89
C ARG A 74 6.09 -11.96 -13.79
N SER A 75 4.95 -11.61 -13.21
CA SER A 75 3.81 -11.11 -13.98
C SER A 75 3.75 -9.60 -13.88
N VAL A 76 3.72 -8.94 -15.03
CA VAL A 76 3.46 -7.51 -15.13
C VAL A 76 1.97 -7.28 -14.85
N CYS A 77 1.65 -6.74 -13.68
CA CYS A 77 0.27 -6.42 -13.27
C CYS A 77 0.24 -5.22 -12.31
N GLY A 78 -0.95 -4.66 -12.08
CA GLY A 78 -1.14 -3.49 -11.23
C GLY A 78 -1.27 -2.19 -12.02
N SER A 79 -1.45 -1.10 -11.30
CA SER A 79 -1.67 0.23 -11.89
C SER A 79 -0.36 0.86 -12.36
N ARG A 80 -0.24 1.18 -13.65
CA ARG A 80 1.02 1.58 -14.35
C ARG A 80 1.92 2.58 -13.60
N PHE A 81 1.33 3.56 -12.90
CA PHE A 81 2.08 4.60 -12.18
C PHE A 81 2.57 4.19 -10.78
N TRP A 82 2.14 3.04 -10.28
CA TRP A 82 2.47 2.50 -8.94
C TRP A 82 3.36 1.24 -9.03
N MET A 83 3.69 0.83 -10.26
CA MET A 83 4.51 -0.35 -10.50
C MET A 83 5.98 -0.02 -10.21
N SER A 84 6.66 -0.95 -9.55
CA SER A 84 8.10 -0.84 -9.35
C SER A 84 8.87 -1.08 -10.66
N PRO A 85 10.08 -0.52 -10.80
CA PRO A 85 10.86 -0.63 -12.04
C PRO A 85 11.15 -2.07 -12.46
N GLU A 86 11.35 -2.98 -11.52
CA GLU A 86 11.52 -4.42 -11.77
C GLU A 86 10.25 -5.08 -12.33
N MET A 87 9.06 -4.65 -11.90
CA MET A 87 7.80 -5.14 -12.49
C MET A 87 7.64 -4.67 -13.94
N LEU A 88 8.06 -3.44 -14.26
CA LEU A 88 8.01 -2.92 -15.63
C LEU A 88 9.02 -3.61 -16.55
N ARG A 89 10.18 -4.04 -16.02
CA ARG A 89 11.20 -4.80 -16.76
C ARG A 89 10.95 -6.31 -16.83
N ASN A 90 9.82 -6.79 -16.29
CA ASN A 90 9.50 -8.21 -16.21
C ASN A 90 10.55 -9.04 -15.45
N GLU A 91 11.23 -8.41 -14.50
CA GLU A 91 12.18 -9.04 -13.60
C GLU A 91 11.43 -9.71 -12.44
N GLY A 92 12.12 -10.63 -11.74
CA GLY A 92 11.55 -11.24 -10.54
C GLY A 92 11.41 -10.22 -9.40
N TYR A 93 10.20 -10.05 -8.88
CA TYR A 93 9.92 -9.26 -7.67
C TYR A 93 9.41 -10.13 -6.50
N GLY A 94 9.67 -9.70 -5.26
CA GLY A 94 9.24 -10.39 -4.03
C GLY A 94 8.68 -9.41 -3.01
N CYS A 95 8.54 -9.83 -1.75
CA CYS A 95 8.02 -8.97 -0.67
C CYS A 95 8.91 -7.75 -0.39
N LYS A 96 10.20 -7.83 -0.75
CA LYS A 96 11.07 -6.66 -0.83
C LYS A 96 10.85 -5.94 -2.14
N VAL A 97 9.99 -4.93 -2.13
CA VAL A 97 9.97 -3.91 -3.18
C VAL A 97 11.25 -3.08 -3.01
N ARG A 98 12.28 -3.40 -3.79
CA ARG A 98 13.49 -2.58 -3.87
C ARG A 98 13.17 -1.36 -4.73
N GLY A 99 12.84 -0.25 -4.09
CA GLY A 99 12.83 1.06 -4.73
C GLY A 99 11.44 1.54 -5.15
N LEU A 100 10.65 1.97 -4.18
CA LEU A 100 9.66 3.03 -4.40
C LEU A 100 10.33 4.39 -4.16
N ILE A 101 11.31 4.74 -4.99
CA ILE A 101 11.68 6.14 -5.25
C ILE A 101 12.07 6.19 -6.72
N GLN A 102 11.12 6.62 -7.55
CA GLN A 102 11.43 7.09 -8.89
C GLN A 102 12.08 8.46 -8.71
N GLU A 103 13.40 8.47 -8.50
CA GLU A 103 14.17 9.68 -8.73
C GLU A 103 14.17 9.98 -10.24
N ARG A 104 14.17 11.28 -10.52
CA ARG A 104 13.76 11.95 -11.75
C ARG A 104 14.54 11.52 -12.99
#